data_AF-A0A7J7YQQ1-F1
#
_entry.id   AF-A0A7J7YQQ1-F1
#
_cell.length_a   1.000
_cell.length_b   1.000
_cell.length_c   1.000
_cell.angle_alpha   90.00
_cell.angle_beta   90.00
_cell.angle_gamma   90.00
#
_symmetry.space_group_name_H-M   'P 1'
#
loop_
_entity.id
_entity.type
_entity.pdbx_description
1 polymer ?
#
loop_
_entity_poly.entity_id
_entity_poly.type
_entity_poly.pdbx_seq_one_letter_code
_entity_poly.pdbx_strand_id
1 'polypeptide(L)'
;MPLWASYTVDRNDSFSTEDFSNCLYQDLRISLSPVHKCSFYKNNAKLSYGFLSPPQLNKGSSEIHSEALLTTNVVPMYQSFQVIWRYFHSTLLQQYAEERNGVNVVSGPVFDSDYDGRYDSAEILKQNSRPIRNQEILIPTHFFIVLTSCKNTSQTSSQCENLDTLAFILPHRTDNSESCVHGKHESSWVEELLKLHRARITDVEHITGLSFYQERKEPISDILKLKTHLPTFNQED
;
A
#
# COMPACT_ATOMS: atom_id res chain seq x y z
N MET A 1 -11.80 5.20 -7.70
CA MET A 1 -10.65 4.45 -7.15
C MET A 1 -10.58 4.71 -5.65
N PRO A 2 -10.26 3.71 -4.81
CA PRO A 2 -10.06 3.93 -3.38
C PRO A 2 -8.88 4.88 -3.12
N LEU A 3 -9.06 5.82 -2.18
CA LEU A 3 -7.97 6.67 -1.70
C LEU A 3 -7.10 5.95 -0.67
N TRP A 4 -7.72 5.08 0.12
CA TRP A 4 -7.04 4.25 1.11
C TRP A 4 -7.86 2.99 1.40
N ALA A 5 -7.19 1.95 1.87
CA ALA A 5 -7.79 0.80 2.54
C ALA A 5 -7.05 0.57 3.87
N SER A 6 -7.80 0.25 4.92
CA SER A 6 -7.26 -0.04 6.26
C SER A 6 -7.65 -1.44 6.68
N TYR A 7 -6.69 -2.23 7.14
CA TYR A 7 -6.89 -3.60 7.62
C TYR A 7 -5.86 -3.93 8.69
N THR A 8 -6.10 -5.00 9.44
CA THR A 8 -5.19 -5.45 10.51
C THR A 8 -4.85 -6.91 10.29
N VAL A 9 -3.55 -7.19 10.25
CA VAL A 9 -2.98 -8.53 10.22
C VAL A 9 -2.62 -8.92 11.64
N ASP A 10 -3.27 -9.96 12.16
CA ASP A 10 -2.94 -10.54 13.45
C ASP A 10 -1.75 -11.51 13.32
N ARG A 11 -1.01 -11.74 14.41
CA ARG A 11 0.18 -12.60 14.41
C ARG A 11 -0.07 -14.02 13.85
N ASN A 12 -1.27 -14.55 14.06
CA ASN A 12 -1.64 -15.91 13.68
C ASN A 12 -2.52 -15.95 12.42
N ASP A 13 -2.68 -14.83 11.70
CA ASP A 13 -3.45 -14.82 10.46
C ASP A 13 -2.71 -15.61 9.37
N SER A 14 -3.47 -16.38 8.59
CA SER A 14 -2.95 -17.15 7.47
C SER A 14 -3.02 -16.37 6.16
N PHE A 15 -2.00 -16.57 5.33
CA PHE A 15 -1.94 -16.03 3.97
C PHE A 15 -2.10 -17.17 2.96
N SER A 16 -3.15 -17.08 2.14
CA SER A 16 -3.40 -18.06 1.08
C SER A 16 -2.32 -18.01 -0.01
N THR A 17 -1.93 -19.18 -0.51
CA THR A 17 -1.03 -19.33 -1.67
C THR A 17 -1.81 -19.56 -2.98
N GLU A 18 -3.14 -19.56 -2.93
CA GLU A 18 -3.98 -19.76 -4.10
C GLU A 18 -3.83 -18.62 -5.12
N ASP A 19 -3.92 -18.96 -6.40
CA ASP A 19 -3.90 -17.96 -7.46
C ASP A 19 -5.28 -17.31 -7.63
N PHE A 20 -5.30 -15.98 -7.63
CA PHE A 20 -6.48 -15.15 -7.86
C PHE A 20 -6.34 -14.28 -9.12
N SER A 21 -5.48 -14.69 -10.05
CA SER A 21 -5.23 -13.96 -11.29
C SER A 21 -6.51 -13.75 -12.13
N ASN A 22 -6.67 -12.54 -12.68
CA ASN A 22 -7.80 -12.15 -13.54
C ASN A 22 -9.19 -12.32 -12.91
N CYS A 23 -9.32 -12.41 -11.58
CA CYS A 23 -10.58 -12.48 -10.88
C CYS A 23 -10.92 -11.14 -10.21
N LEU A 24 -12.10 -10.59 -10.48
CA LEU A 24 -12.64 -9.40 -9.81
C LEU A 24 -14.16 -9.55 -9.65
N TYR A 25 -14.67 -9.14 -8.48
CA TYR A 25 -16.11 -9.04 -8.22
C TYR A 25 -16.56 -7.58 -8.31
N GLN A 26 -17.66 -7.34 -9.01
CA GLN A 26 -18.23 -6.00 -9.08
C GLN A 26 -18.77 -5.59 -7.70
N ASP A 27 -18.31 -4.45 -7.21
CA ASP A 27 -18.94 -3.80 -6.06
C ASP A 27 -20.19 -3.01 -6.52
N LEU A 28 -21.36 -3.43 -6.06
CA LEU A 28 -22.65 -2.85 -6.46
C LEU A 28 -22.91 -1.48 -5.82
N ARG A 29 -22.09 -1.04 -4.86
CA ARG A 29 -22.24 0.26 -4.19
C ARG A 29 -21.71 1.43 -5.04
N ILE A 30 -20.91 1.16 -6.07
CA ILE A 30 -20.31 2.17 -6.94
C ILE A 30 -20.70 1.96 -8.41
N SER A 31 -20.65 3.04 -9.19
CA SER A 31 -20.84 2.95 -10.64
C SER A 31 -19.69 2.18 -11.29
N LEU A 32 -20.03 1.25 -12.18
CA LEU A 32 -19.06 0.45 -12.90
C LEU A 32 -18.38 1.28 -14.00
N SER A 33 -17.05 1.37 -13.94
CA SER A 33 -16.22 1.97 -14.99
C SER A 33 -15.58 0.87 -15.86
N PRO A 34 -15.32 1.11 -17.15
CA PRO A 34 -14.57 0.17 -17.99
C PRO A 34 -13.20 -0.21 -17.40
N VAL A 35 -12.52 0.71 -16.70
CA VAL A 35 -11.22 0.46 -16.04
C VAL A 35 -11.32 -0.42 -14.79
N HIS A 36 -12.53 -0.76 -14.34
CA HIS A 36 -12.74 -1.73 -13.25
C HIS A 36 -12.86 -3.18 -13.75
N LYS A 37 -12.90 -3.42 -15.07
CA LYS A 37 -13.14 -4.76 -15.64
C LYS A 37 -11.82 -5.50 -15.88
N CYS A 38 -11.77 -6.81 -15.62
CA CYS A 38 -10.62 -7.66 -15.96
C CYS A 38 -10.23 -7.56 -17.45
N SER A 39 -11.22 -7.41 -18.33
CA SER A 39 -10.98 -7.28 -19.79
C SER A 39 -10.12 -6.07 -20.16
N PHE A 40 -10.15 -4.99 -19.36
CA PHE A 40 -9.32 -3.82 -19.59
C PHE A 40 -7.82 -4.13 -19.40
N TYR A 41 -7.48 -4.93 -18.39
CA TYR A 41 -6.10 -5.30 -18.05
C TYR A 41 -5.61 -6.58 -18.74
N LYS A 42 -6.52 -7.44 -19.21
CA LYS A 42 -6.17 -8.69 -19.89
C LYS A 42 -5.23 -8.44 -21.08
N ASN A 43 -4.06 -9.08 -21.05
CA ASN A 43 -2.98 -8.94 -22.04
C ASN A 43 -2.56 -7.48 -22.29
N ASN A 44 -2.66 -6.61 -21.28
CA ASN A 44 -2.23 -5.22 -21.38
C ASN A 44 -0.77 -5.09 -20.96
N ALA A 45 0.15 -5.00 -21.94
CA ALA A 45 1.58 -4.88 -21.68
C ALA A 45 1.99 -3.56 -20.99
N LYS A 46 1.13 -2.54 -21.00
CA LYS A 46 1.45 -1.20 -20.47
C LYS A 46 1.09 -1.03 -19.00
N LEU A 47 0.07 -1.73 -18.53
CA LEU A 47 -0.53 -1.49 -17.22
C LEU A 47 -1.33 -2.70 -16.75
N SER A 48 -1.23 -3.00 -15.47
CA SER A 48 -1.99 -4.03 -14.77
C SER A 48 -2.78 -3.37 -13.62
N TYR A 49 -3.19 -4.16 -12.63
CA TYR A 49 -3.88 -3.69 -11.45
C TYR A 49 -3.33 -4.35 -10.18
N GLY A 50 -3.44 -3.66 -9.05
CA GLY A 50 -3.10 -4.17 -7.72
C GLY A 50 -4.27 -4.03 -6.76
N PHE A 51 -4.17 -4.71 -5.61
CA PHE A 51 -5.14 -4.64 -4.52
C PHE A 51 -4.54 -3.89 -3.34
N LEU A 52 -5.32 -2.99 -2.70
CA LEU A 52 -4.86 -2.29 -1.50
C LEU A 52 -4.92 -3.18 -0.25
N SER A 53 -6.05 -3.85 -0.04
CA SER A 53 -6.17 -4.95 0.93
C SER A 53 -5.82 -6.29 0.25
N PRO A 54 -4.89 -7.09 0.78
CA PRO A 54 -4.40 -8.31 0.12
C PRO A 54 -5.46 -9.42 0.13
N PRO A 55 -5.85 -9.98 -1.04
CA PRO A 55 -6.78 -11.11 -1.10
C PRO A 55 -6.29 -12.39 -0.41
N GLN A 56 -4.97 -12.51 -0.22
CA GLN A 56 -4.36 -13.62 0.50
C GLN A 56 -4.68 -13.62 2.00
N LEU A 57 -4.97 -12.46 2.59
CA LEU A 57 -5.24 -12.34 4.02
C LEU A 57 -6.70 -12.71 4.31
N ASN A 58 -6.91 -13.85 4.96
CA ASN A 58 -8.24 -14.28 5.37
C ASN A 58 -8.23 -14.71 6.84
N LYS A 59 -9.09 -14.08 7.66
CA LYS A 59 -9.15 -14.33 9.09
C LYS A 59 -9.89 -15.63 9.37
N GLY A 60 -9.17 -16.62 9.90
CA GLY A 60 -9.75 -17.91 10.28
C GLY A 60 -10.02 -18.87 9.12
N SER A 61 -9.47 -18.62 7.93
CA SER A 61 -9.51 -19.54 6.78
C SER A 61 -8.23 -19.42 5.95
N SER A 62 -7.82 -20.52 5.31
CA SER A 62 -6.70 -20.55 4.35
C SER A 62 -7.12 -20.21 2.91
N GLU A 63 -8.42 -19.99 2.68
CA GLU A 63 -8.98 -19.63 1.36
C GLU A 63 -8.79 -18.14 1.06
N ILE A 64 -8.86 -17.76 -0.21
CA ILE A 64 -8.83 -16.36 -0.63
C ILE A 64 -10.00 -15.57 -0.02
N HIS A 65 -9.70 -14.37 0.50
CA HIS A 65 -10.71 -13.45 0.98
C HIS A 65 -11.45 -12.78 -0.18
N SER A 66 -12.61 -13.33 -0.54
CA SER A 66 -13.41 -12.91 -1.70
C SER A 66 -13.76 -11.41 -1.71
N GLU A 67 -13.97 -10.77 -0.55
CA GLU A 67 -14.31 -9.34 -0.50
C GLU A 67 -13.13 -8.43 -0.90
N ALA A 68 -11.89 -8.89 -0.72
CA ALA A 68 -10.72 -8.16 -1.23
C ALA A 68 -10.62 -8.20 -2.76
N LEU A 69 -11.36 -9.09 -3.45
CA LEU A 69 -11.44 -9.12 -4.91
C LEU A 69 -12.46 -8.11 -5.48
N LEU A 70 -13.10 -7.30 -4.64
CA LEU A 70 -14.04 -6.27 -5.10
C LEU A 70 -13.35 -5.20 -5.95
N THR A 71 -14.04 -4.71 -6.98
CA THR A 71 -13.55 -3.64 -7.88
C THR A 71 -13.18 -2.34 -7.16
N THR A 72 -13.74 -2.11 -5.96
CA THR A 72 -13.45 -0.96 -5.09
C THR A 72 -12.13 -1.07 -4.34
N ASN A 73 -11.47 -2.24 -4.34
CA ASN A 73 -10.16 -2.46 -3.72
C ASN A 73 -9.01 -2.40 -4.75
N VAL A 74 -9.31 -2.07 -6.01
CA VAL A 74 -8.38 -2.15 -7.13
C VAL A 74 -7.81 -0.79 -7.50
N VAL A 75 -6.50 -0.76 -7.79
CA VAL A 75 -5.74 0.41 -8.24
C VAL A 75 -4.90 0.08 -9.48
N PRO A 76 -4.72 1.00 -10.45
CA PRO A 76 -3.85 0.78 -11.61
C PRO A 76 -2.38 0.63 -11.17
N MET A 77 -1.71 -0.42 -11.66
CA MET A 77 -0.37 -0.77 -11.20
C MET A 77 0.50 -1.33 -12.33
N TYR A 78 1.73 -0.83 -12.48
CA TYR A 78 2.70 -1.35 -13.43
C TYR A 78 3.16 -2.75 -13.02
N GLN A 79 3.38 -3.60 -14.01
CA GLN A 79 3.85 -4.98 -13.79
C GLN A 79 5.20 -5.04 -13.07
N SER A 80 6.10 -4.10 -13.35
CA SER A 80 7.37 -3.93 -12.63
C SER A 80 7.16 -3.70 -11.13
N PHE A 81 6.21 -2.83 -10.78
CA PHE A 81 5.89 -2.49 -9.40
C PHE A 81 5.13 -3.62 -8.68
N GLN A 82 4.38 -4.45 -9.41
CA GLN A 82 3.74 -5.63 -8.82
C GLN A 82 4.74 -6.58 -8.16
N VAL A 83 6.02 -6.60 -8.58
CA VAL A 83 7.06 -7.39 -7.90
C VAL A 83 7.27 -6.90 -6.47
N ILE A 84 7.45 -5.58 -6.29
CA ILE A 84 7.60 -4.93 -4.99
C ILE A 84 6.34 -5.14 -4.14
N TRP A 85 5.17 -4.88 -4.75
CA TRP A 85 3.89 -4.96 -4.06
C TRP A 85 3.56 -6.38 -3.59
N ARG A 86 3.83 -7.39 -4.43
CA ARG A 86 3.63 -8.79 -4.09
C ARG A 86 4.59 -9.21 -2.99
N TYR A 87 5.89 -8.96 -3.13
CA TYR A 87 6.87 -9.31 -2.09
C TYR A 87 6.53 -8.68 -0.74
N PHE A 88 6.10 -7.42 -0.73
CA PHE A 88 5.65 -6.77 0.49
C PHE A 88 4.50 -7.54 1.16
N HIS A 89 3.40 -7.79 0.44
CA HIS A 89 2.21 -8.40 1.02
C HIS A 89 2.37 -9.91 1.29
N SER A 90 3.15 -10.64 0.48
CA SER A 90 3.34 -12.08 0.62
C SER A 90 4.45 -12.46 1.58
N THR A 91 5.38 -11.56 1.89
CA THR A 91 6.58 -11.91 2.67
C THR A 91 6.78 -10.93 3.82
N LEU A 92 7.02 -9.65 3.54
CA LEU A 92 7.35 -8.67 4.58
C LEU A 92 6.21 -8.43 5.57
N LEU A 93 4.98 -8.37 5.08
CA LEU A 93 3.82 -8.12 5.91
C LEU A 93 3.59 -9.24 6.94
N GLN A 94 3.86 -10.49 6.56
CA GLN A 94 3.82 -11.63 7.49
C GLN A 94 4.91 -11.52 8.55
N GLN A 95 6.15 -11.20 8.15
CA GLN A 95 7.27 -10.99 9.08
C GLN A 95 6.99 -9.85 10.06
N TYR A 96 6.50 -8.70 9.58
CA TYR A 96 6.12 -7.58 10.43
C TYR A 96 5.00 -7.95 11.42
N ALA A 97 4.00 -8.72 10.99
CA ALA A 97 2.94 -9.18 11.87
C ALA A 97 3.46 -10.14 12.96
N GLU A 98 4.40 -11.02 12.62
CA GLU A 98 5.03 -11.95 13.57
C GLU A 98 5.88 -11.22 14.61
N GLU A 99 6.78 -10.34 14.15
CA GLU A 99 7.71 -9.59 15.01
C GLU A 99 7.02 -8.58 15.93
N ARG A 100 5.92 -7.98 15.46
CA ARG A 100 5.23 -6.88 16.15
C ARG A 100 3.96 -7.32 16.89
N ASN A 101 3.69 -8.63 16.93
CA ASN A 101 2.47 -9.20 17.51
C ASN A 101 1.18 -8.61 16.90
N GLY A 102 1.17 -8.52 15.57
CA GLY A 102 0.12 -7.94 14.77
C GLY A 102 0.41 -6.50 14.34
N VAL A 103 -0.06 -6.16 13.14
CA VAL A 103 0.17 -4.85 12.50
C VAL A 103 -1.10 -4.36 11.82
N ASN A 104 -1.47 -3.11 12.08
CA ASN A 104 -2.46 -2.39 11.30
C ASN A 104 -1.78 -1.74 10.09
N VAL A 105 -2.43 -1.82 8.93
CA VAL A 105 -1.93 -1.31 7.66
C VAL A 105 -2.95 -0.35 7.09
N VAL A 106 -2.48 0.81 6.66
CA VAL A 106 -3.22 1.68 5.74
C VAL A 106 -2.40 1.86 4.47
N SER A 107 -3.00 1.60 3.32
CA SER A 107 -2.31 1.74 2.03
C SER A 107 -3.20 2.44 1.01
N GLY A 108 -2.58 3.11 0.04
CA GLY A 108 -3.31 3.81 -1.01
C GLY A 108 -2.43 4.40 -2.11
N PRO A 109 -3.05 4.84 -3.22
CA PRO A 109 -2.35 5.54 -4.30
C PRO A 109 -1.99 6.98 -3.91
N VAL A 110 -0.96 7.53 -4.57
CA VAL A 110 -0.52 8.92 -4.43
C VAL A 110 -0.48 9.60 -5.79
N PHE A 111 -0.92 10.85 -5.86
CA PHE A 111 -0.87 11.70 -7.05
C PHE A 111 -0.17 13.01 -6.70
N ASP A 112 1.08 13.11 -7.13
CA ASP A 112 1.97 14.27 -6.98
C ASP A 112 2.72 14.41 -8.32
N SER A 113 2.00 14.91 -9.32
CA SER A 113 2.48 14.94 -10.71
C SER A 113 3.39 16.14 -10.97
N ASP A 114 3.31 17.18 -10.13
CA ASP A 114 4.16 18.36 -10.17
C ASP A 114 5.34 18.31 -9.18
N TYR A 115 5.44 17.22 -8.39
CA TYR A 115 6.55 16.88 -7.52
C TYR A 115 6.76 17.90 -6.38
N ASP A 116 5.67 18.52 -5.92
CA ASP A 116 5.69 19.52 -4.84
C ASP A 116 5.55 18.89 -3.44
N GLY A 117 5.36 17.56 -3.37
CA GLY A 117 5.20 16.81 -2.13
C GLY A 117 3.82 16.96 -1.49
N ARG A 118 2.82 17.44 -2.24
CA ARG A 118 1.42 17.59 -1.82
C ARG A 118 0.52 16.85 -2.79
N TYR A 119 -0.74 16.66 -2.37
CA TYR A 119 -1.74 16.05 -3.24
C TYR A 119 -2.11 16.99 -4.40
N ASP A 120 -2.15 16.44 -5.61
CA ASP A 120 -2.55 17.16 -6.81
C ASP A 120 -3.98 17.72 -6.72
N SER A 121 -4.21 18.91 -7.28
CA SER A 121 -5.55 19.47 -7.46
C SER A 121 -6.34 18.72 -8.54
N ALA A 122 -7.66 18.83 -8.54
CA ALA A 122 -8.51 18.19 -9.55
C ALA A 122 -8.19 18.62 -10.99
N GLU A 123 -7.61 19.81 -11.19
CA GLU A 123 -7.17 20.31 -12.50
C GLU A 123 -5.90 19.59 -12.97
N ILE A 124 -4.91 19.45 -12.09
CA ILE A 124 -3.67 18.71 -12.36
C ILE A 124 -3.96 17.24 -12.63
N LEU A 125 -4.85 16.62 -11.84
CA LEU A 125 -5.28 15.24 -12.05
C LEU A 125 -5.91 15.02 -13.42
N LYS A 126 -6.76 15.95 -13.88
CA LYS A 126 -7.37 15.88 -15.22
C LYS A 126 -6.32 16.00 -16.32
N GLN A 127 -5.35 16.91 -16.17
CA GLN A 127 -4.27 17.11 -17.14
C GLN A 127 -3.33 15.89 -17.24
N ASN A 128 -3.15 15.15 -16.15
CA ASN A 128 -2.28 13.98 -16.08
C ASN A 128 -2.97 12.63 -16.37
N SER A 129 -4.28 12.65 -16.66
CA SER A 129 -4.99 11.46 -17.14
C SER A 129 -4.44 11.00 -18.48
N ARG A 130 -4.22 9.69 -18.65
CA ARG A 130 -3.64 9.11 -19.87
C ARG A 130 -4.66 8.24 -20.59
N PRO A 131 -4.76 8.32 -21.93
CA PRO A 131 -5.58 7.40 -22.70
C PRO A 131 -4.87 6.05 -22.83
N ILE A 132 -5.47 4.99 -22.30
CA ILE A 132 -5.04 3.59 -22.46
C ILE A 132 -6.24 2.77 -22.94
N ARG A 133 -6.08 2.08 -24.07
CA ARG A 133 -7.17 1.29 -24.69
C ARG A 133 -8.48 2.07 -24.84
N ASN A 134 -8.38 3.33 -25.29
CA ASN A 134 -9.51 4.26 -25.47
C ASN A 134 -10.29 4.55 -24.18
N GLN A 135 -9.67 4.41 -23.01
CA GLN A 135 -10.21 4.83 -21.72
C GLN A 135 -9.24 5.81 -21.07
N GLU A 136 -9.77 6.85 -20.46
CA GLU A 136 -8.99 7.75 -19.60
C GLU A 136 -8.72 7.07 -18.27
N ILE A 137 -7.44 7.01 -17.89
CA ILE A 137 -7.01 6.43 -16.63
C ILE A 137 -5.95 7.31 -15.97
N LEU A 138 -6.12 7.51 -14.69
CA LEU A 138 -5.15 8.19 -13.84
C LEU A 138 -4.27 7.12 -13.17
N ILE A 139 -2.96 7.20 -13.41
CA ILE A 139 -1.99 6.23 -12.89
C ILE A 139 -1.29 6.89 -11.69
N PRO A 140 -1.24 6.23 -10.51
CA PRO A 140 -0.55 6.77 -9.34
C PRO A 140 0.92 7.08 -9.62
N THR A 141 1.43 8.15 -9.05
CA THR A 141 2.86 8.50 -9.07
C THR A 141 3.64 7.66 -8.08
N HIS A 142 3.02 7.39 -6.93
CA HIS A 142 3.57 6.57 -5.85
C HIS A 142 2.45 5.73 -5.21
N PHE A 143 2.83 4.81 -4.34
CA PHE A 143 1.94 4.14 -3.40
C PHE A 143 2.44 4.36 -1.99
N PHE A 144 1.55 4.73 -1.08
CA PHE A 144 1.89 4.86 0.33
C PHE A 144 1.47 3.61 1.11
N ILE A 145 2.24 3.31 2.15
CA ILE A 145 1.89 2.30 3.15
C ILE A 145 2.24 2.88 4.53
N VAL A 146 1.31 2.81 5.48
CA VAL A 146 1.51 3.16 6.88
C VAL A 146 1.25 1.92 7.73
N LEU A 147 2.28 1.45 8.41
CA LEU A 147 2.24 0.36 9.38
C LEU A 147 2.14 0.94 10.79
N THR A 148 1.24 0.37 11.59
CA THR A 148 1.03 0.74 12.98
C THR A 148 0.97 -0.50 13.85
N SER A 149 1.81 -0.57 14.87
CA SER A 149 1.79 -1.61 15.90
C SER A 149 1.95 -0.99 17.28
N CYS A 150 2.02 -1.81 18.33
CA CYS A 150 2.32 -1.31 19.67
C CYS A 150 3.83 -1.27 19.90
N LYS A 151 4.33 -0.30 20.67
CA LYS A 151 5.72 -0.35 21.19
C LYS A 151 5.94 -1.53 22.12
N ASN A 152 4.92 -1.90 22.89
CA ASN A 152 4.95 -3.11 23.70
C ASN A 152 4.39 -4.28 22.89
N THR A 153 5.24 -5.18 22.44
CA THR A 153 4.87 -6.37 21.65
C THR A 153 4.04 -7.39 22.43
N SER A 154 3.86 -7.20 23.74
CA SER A 154 2.88 -7.99 24.53
C SER A 154 1.43 -7.57 24.26
N GLN A 155 1.20 -6.38 23.72
CA GLN A 155 -0.12 -5.87 23.35
C GLN A 155 -0.40 -6.15 21.87
N THR A 156 -1.67 -6.26 21.50
CA THR A 156 -2.10 -6.33 20.10
C THR A 156 -2.43 -4.93 19.57
N SER A 157 -2.37 -4.76 18.26
CA SER A 157 -2.57 -3.47 17.57
C SER A 157 -3.86 -2.73 17.93
N SER A 158 -4.89 -3.42 18.44
CA SER A 158 -6.17 -2.83 18.87
C SER A 158 -6.15 -2.24 20.28
N GLN A 159 -5.16 -2.57 21.12
CA GLN A 159 -5.10 -2.19 22.53
C GLN A 159 -3.84 -1.37 22.88
N CYS A 160 -3.13 -0.84 21.87
CA CYS A 160 -1.88 -0.12 22.11
C CYS A 160 -2.07 1.12 22.97
N GLU A 161 -1.29 1.24 24.04
CA GLU A 161 -1.12 2.50 24.77
C GLU A 161 -0.20 3.46 24.03
N ASN A 162 0.93 2.95 23.52
CA ASN A 162 1.91 3.70 22.74
C ASN A 162 2.08 3.07 21.36
N LEU A 163 1.91 3.86 20.32
CA LEU A 163 2.06 3.42 18.94
C LEU A 163 3.54 3.36 18.53
N ASP A 164 3.86 2.34 17.73
CA ASP A 164 5.06 2.27 16.91
C ASP A 164 4.64 2.31 15.43
N THR A 165 5.30 3.13 14.64
CA THR A 165 4.85 3.48 13.28
C THR A 165 5.99 3.44 12.28
N LEU A 166 5.69 2.91 11.09
CA LEU A 166 6.60 2.89 9.96
C LEU A 166 5.82 3.24 8.69
N ALA A 167 6.26 4.22 7.93
CA ALA A 167 5.58 4.66 6.71
C ALA A 167 6.52 4.65 5.52
N PHE A 168 5.96 4.46 4.32
CA PHE A 168 6.65 4.38 3.04
C PHE A 168 5.89 5.18 1.99
N ILE A 169 6.62 5.80 1.06
CA ILE A 169 6.09 6.40 -0.18
C ILE A 169 6.88 5.81 -1.34
N LEU A 170 6.35 4.73 -1.94
CA LEU A 170 7.07 3.92 -2.92
C LEU A 170 6.85 4.44 -4.34
N PRO A 171 7.93 4.69 -5.12
CA PRO A 171 7.81 5.23 -6.47
C PRO A 171 7.18 4.21 -7.44
N HIS A 172 6.12 4.61 -8.12
CA HIS A 172 5.37 3.74 -9.01
C HIS A 172 5.94 3.83 -10.44
N ARG A 173 7.02 3.07 -10.69
CA ARG A 173 7.79 3.12 -11.93
C ARG A 173 7.49 1.96 -12.88
N THR A 174 7.70 2.19 -14.18
CA THR A 174 7.53 1.20 -15.25
C THR A 174 8.64 0.14 -15.34
N ASP A 175 9.72 0.33 -14.59
CA ASP A 175 10.85 -0.59 -14.45
C ASP A 175 11.41 -0.53 -13.02
N ASN A 176 12.30 -1.48 -12.70
CA ASN A 176 13.01 -1.55 -11.40
C ASN A 176 14.49 -1.18 -11.57
N SER A 177 14.82 -0.24 -12.46
CA SER A 177 16.20 0.17 -12.74
C SER A 177 16.89 0.79 -11.52
N GLU A 178 16.15 1.47 -10.65
CA GLU A 178 16.63 2.04 -9.40
C GLU A 178 17.33 1.01 -8.51
N SER A 179 16.75 -0.19 -8.41
CA SER A 179 17.25 -1.25 -7.54
C SER A 179 18.41 -2.05 -8.14
N CYS A 180 18.77 -1.81 -9.40
CA CYS A 180 19.83 -2.53 -10.12
C CYS A 180 19.72 -4.07 -9.97
N VAL A 181 18.54 -4.62 -10.33
CA VAL A 181 18.12 -5.99 -9.99
C VAL A 181 19.01 -7.13 -10.51
N HIS A 182 19.93 -6.87 -11.45
CA HIS A 182 20.70 -7.93 -12.10
C HIS A 182 21.62 -8.65 -11.09
N GLY A 183 21.41 -9.95 -10.90
CA GLY A 183 22.19 -10.77 -9.97
C GLY A 183 21.82 -10.62 -8.49
N LYS A 184 20.78 -9.85 -8.16
CA LYS A 184 20.27 -9.69 -6.78
C LYS A 184 19.05 -10.59 -6.52
N HIS A 185 18.93 -11.11 -5.30
CA HIS A 185 17.73 -11.79 -4.84
C HIS A 185 16.62 -10.79 -4.50
N GLU A 186 15.35 -11.12 -4.77
CA GLU A 186 14.19 -10.23 -4.53
C GLU A 186 14.14 -9.71 -3.09
N SER A 187 14.44 -10.57 -2.12
CA SER A 187 14.45 -10.18 -0.71
C SER A 187 15.40 -9.05 -0.37
N SER A 188 16.57 -8.98 -1.01
CA SER A 188 17.56 -7.95 -0.71
C SER A 188 17.14 -6.61 -1.29
N TRP A 189 16.85 -6.55 -2.59
CA TRP A 189 16.69 -5.24 -3.25
C TRP A 189 15.33 -4.59 -2.95
N VAL A 190 14.27 -5.37 -2.70
CA VAL A 190 12.96 -4.83 -2.33
C VAL A 190 13.04 -4.20 -0.94
N GLU A 191 13.66 -4.88 0.03
CA GLU A 191 13.85 -4.33 1.38
C GLU A 191 14.74 -3.09 1.39
N GLU A 192 15.83 -3.08 0.60
CA GLU A 192 16.67 -1.88 0.37
C GLU A 192 15.84 -0.71 -0.16
N LEU A 193 14.98 -0.96 -1.16
CA LEU A 193 14.10 0.05 -1.74
C LEU A 193 13.10 0.60 -0.71
N LEU A 194 12.46 -0.28 0.08
CA LEU A 194 11.54 0.17 1.13
C LEU A 194 12.25 0.99 2.21
N LYS A 195 13.44 0.56 2.65
CA LYS A 195 14.25 1.30 3.63
C LYS A 195 14.66 2.68 3.11
N LEU A 196 14.99 2.77 1.82
CA LEU A 196 15.33 4.02 1.14
C LEU A 196 14.13 4.98 1.04
N HIS A 197 12.95 4.45 0.70
CA HIS A 197 11.70 5.21 0.52
C HIS A 197 10.80 5.25 1.75
N ARG A 198 11.39 5.08 2.94
CA ARG A 198 10.67 5.34 4.19
C ARG A 198 10.37 6.83 4.31
N ALA A 199 9.25 7.15 4.92
CA ALA A 199 8.77 8.52 5.07
C ALA A 199 8.23 8.75 6.48
N ARG A 200 8.02 10.02 6.84
CA ARG A 200 7.24 10.36 8.02
C ARG A 200 5.76 10.16 7.70
N ILE A 201 4.94 9.89 8.71
CA ILE A 201 3.47 9.88 8.50
C ILE A 201 3.01 11.26 8.01
N THR A 202 3.61 12.34 8.51
CA THR A 202 3.33 13.70 8.02
C THR A 202 3.60 13.87 6.52
N ASP A 203 4.60 13.19 5.96
CA ASP A 203 4.85 13.24 4.51
C ASP A 203 3.71 12.55 3.75
N VAL A 204 3.23 11.42 4.26
CA VAL A 204 2.04 10.73 3.72
C VAL A 204 0.81 11.64 3.83
N GLU A 205 0.59 12.32 4.95
CA GLU A 205 -0.54 13.24 5.12
C GLU A 205 -0.51 14.41 4.12
N HIS A 206 0.66 15.03 3.91
CA HIS A 206 0.80 16.11 2.95
C HIS A 206 0.52 15.66 1.51
N ILE A 207 1.10 14.52 1.09
CA ILE A 207 1.03 14.06 -0.30
C ILE A 207 -0.30 13.37 -0.65
N THR A 208 -1.11 13.00 0.36
CA THR A 208 -2.41 12.32 0.16
C THR A 208 -3.62 13.16 0.55
N GLY A 209 -3.43 14.21 1.36
CA GLY A 209 -4.53 14.97 1.97
C GLY A 209 -5.28 14.20 3.06
N LEU A 210 -4.74 13.08 3.53
CA LEU A 210 -5.29 12.29 4.64
C LEU A 210 -4.78 12.82 5.99
N SER A 211 -5.44 12.41 7.08
CA SER A 211 -4.99 12.69 8.44
C SER A 211 -5.28 11.51 9.36
N PHE A 212 -4.23 10.91 9.90
CA PHE A 212 -4.28 9.65 10.65
C PHE A 212 -4.44 9.88 12.16
N TYR A 213 -4.90 8.84 12.87
CA TYR A 213 -4.91 8.77 14.34
C TYR A 213 -5.69 9.86 15.09
N GLN A 214 -6.71 10.48 14.47
CA GLN A 214 -7.48 11.56 15.10
C GLN A 214 -8.30 11.11 16.31
N GLU A 215 -8.69 9.83 16.37
CA GLU A 215 -9.50 9.26 17.46
C GLU A 215 -8.65 8.72 18.62
N ARG A 216 -7.32 8.91 18.58
CA ARG A 216 -6.43 8.53 19.68
C ARG A 216 -6.65 9.43 20.90
N LYS A 217 -6.41 8.86 22.08
CA LYS A 217 -6.65 9.54 23.37
C LYS A 217 -5.50 10.46 23.76
N GLU A 218 -4.33 10.24 23.19
CA GLU A 218 -3.13 11.03 23.42
C GLU A 218 -3.32 12.50 22.98
N PRO A 219 -2.66 13.45 23.66
CA PRO A 219 -2.65 14.85 23.24
C PRO A 219 -2.19 15.03 21.80
N ILE A 220 -2.72 16.06 21.12
CA ILE A 220 -2.36 16.38 19.72
C ILE A 220 -0.84 16.53 19.54
N SER A 221 -0.14 17.15 20.50
CA SER A 221 1.32 17.29 20.46
C SER A 221 2.07 15.96 20.39
N ASP A 222 1.56 14.94 21.09
CA ASP A 222 2.18 13.61 21.13
C ASP A 222 1.91 12.85 19.83
N ILE A 223 0.70 13.01 19.26
CA ILE A 223 0.38 12.51 17.92
C ILE A 223 1.24 13.20 16.85
N LEU A 224 1.47 14.51 16.94
CA LEU A 224 2.37 15.22 16.02
C LEU A 224 3.81 14.75 16.15
N LYS A 225 4.30 14.50 17.38
CA LYS A 225 5.62 13.92 17.62
C LYS A 225 5.74 12.53 17.01
N LEU A 226 4.71 11.70 17.12
CA LEU A 226 4.65 10.38 16.47
C LEU A 226 4.73 10.54 14.95
N LYS A 227 3.88 11.40 14.37
CA LYS A 227 3.76 11.54 12.91
C LYS A 227 5.00 12.11 12.22
N THR A 228 5.79 12.92 12.94
CA THR A 228 7.00 13.57 12.42
C THR A 228 8.27 12.74 12.63
N HIS A 229 8.19 11.61 13.33
CA HIS A 229 9.31 10.70 13.52
C HIS A 229 9.68 10.00 12.20
N LEU A 230 10.98 9.92 11.91
CA LEU A 230 11.53 9.12 10.83
C LEU A 230 12.48 8.08 11.44
N PRO A 231 12.20 6.77 11.30
CA PRO A 231 13.08 5.74 11.84
C PRO A 231 14.51 5.82 11.28
N THR A 232 15.50 5.46 12.08
CA THR A 232 16.90 5.34 11.64
C THR A 232 17.30 3.87 11.67
N PHE A 233 17.84 3.36 10.56
CA PHE A 233 18.48 2.06 10.53
C PHE A 233 19.96 2.24 10.89
N ASN A 234 20.47 1.46 11.85
CA ASN A 234 21.89 1.46 12.15
C ASN A 234 22.64 0.75 11.01
N GLN A 235 23.88 1.15 10.75
CA GLN A 235 24.71 0.57 9.67
C GLN A 235 25.20 -0.87 9.95
N GLU A 236 24.82 -1.46 11.09
CA GLU A 236 25.29 -2.77 11.56
C GLU A 236 24.23 -3.89 11.51
N ASP A 237 23.02 -3.60 11.01
CA ASP A 237 21.93 -4.60 10.82
C ASP A 237 21.76 -5.04 9.36
#